data_AF-A0A839WMT8-F1
#
_entry.id   AF-A0A839WMT8-F1
#
_cell.length_a   1.000
_cell.length_b   1.000
_cell.length_c   1.000
_cell.angle_alpha   90.00
_cell.angle_beta   90.00
_cell.angle_gamma   90.00
#
_symmetry.space_group_name_H-M   'P 1'
#
loop_
_entity.id
_entity.type
_entity.pdbx_description
1 polymer ?
#
loop_
_entity_poly.entity_id
_entity_poly.type
_entity_poly.pdbx_seq_one_letter_code
_entity_poly.pdbx_strand_id
1 'polypeptide(L)'
;MPASSPSLAMGLLFALLSLSPAHAVDAVPADAGALAGLLAARGYDTIPMHRYGAAHLAVEVRINGVAGTFLIDTGAGRTVIDRARQARFADGRQADASGGLQATGAGAGNLAIETLPGSRLAIGDYRDDDFTAHFLALDHVTAAFSQRGLPTIDGVLGADVLDRGQAVIDYPNLRLHLRNPAAPAASVSH
;
A
#
# COMPACT_ATOMS: atom_id res chain seq x y z
N MET A 1 -11.79 66.06 30.41
CA MET A 1 -11.70 66.25 28.95
C MET A 1 -10.79 65.17 28.37
N PRO A 2 -11.16 64.57 27.23
CA PRO A 2 -10.70 63.25 26.77
C PRO A 2 -9.67 63.32 25.62
N ALA A 3 -9.03 62.19 25.31
CA ALA A 3 -8.54 61.76 23.97
C ALA A 3 -7.65 60.51 24.18
N SER A 4 -8.13 59.28 23.92
CA SER A 4 -8.12 58.56 22.61
C SER A 4 -6.71 58.16 22.17
N SER A 5 -6.35 56.94 21.76
CA SER A 5 -7.03 55.66 21.47
C SER A 5 -5.90 54.69 21.01
N PRO A 6 -6.11 53.36 20.94
CA PRO A 6 -5.05 52.41 20.62
C PRO A 6 -4.78 52.30 19.11
N SER A 7 -3.54 51.99 18.73
CA SER A 7 -3.09 51.58 17.38
C SER A 7 -2.44 50.19 17.50
N LEU A 8 -2.65 49.18 16.67
CA LEU A 8 -3.15 49.11 15.31
C LEU A 8 -3.73 47.69 15.13
N ALA A 9 -5.02 47.57 14.84
CA ALA A 9 -5.63 46.33 14.37
C ALA A 9 -5.32 46.20 12.87
N MET A 10 -4.56 45.18 12.47
CA MET A 10 -4.27 44.88 11.08
C MET A 10 -5.41 44.04 10.48
N GLY A 11 -6.16 44.65 9.58
CA GLY A 11 -6.46 44.04 8.28
C GLY A 11 -7.45 42.88 8.24
N LEU A 12 -8.73 43.25 8.13
CA LEU A 12 -9.81 42.51 7.50
C LEU A 12 -9.39 41.88 6.14
N LEU A 13 -9.60 40.58 5.94
CA LEU A 13 -10.08 40.09 4.64
C LEU A 13 -11.13 39.00 4.86
N PHE A 14 -12.39 39.43 4.74
CA PHE A 14 -13.54 38.58 4.49
C PHE A 14 -13.29 37.77 3.22
N ALA A 15 -13.23 36.46 3.34
CA ALA A 15 -13.67 35.56 2.28
C ALA A 15 -14.70 34.62 2.90
N LEU A 16 -15.96 35.02 2.76
CA LEU A 16 -17.12 34.13 2.85
C LEU A 16 -16.88 32.96 1.89
N LEU A 17 -16.44 31.81 2.38
CA LEU A 17 -16.81 30.57 1.69
C LEU A 17 -18.29 30.39 1.95
N SER A 18 -19.10 30.85 1.00
CA SER A 18 -20.43 30.32 0.81
C SER A 18 -20.32 28.80 0.87
N LEU A 19 -20.90 28.20 1.89
CA LEU A 19 -21.19 26.78 1.92
C LEU A 19 -22.19 26.56 0.78
N SER A 20 -21.68 26.37 -0.44
CA SER A 20 -22.47 25.71 -1.47
C SER A 20 -22.99 24.42 -0.83
N PRO A 21 -24.28 24.08 -0.98
CA PRO A 21 -24.71 22.76 -0.57
C PRO A 21 -23.73 21.81 -1.23
N ALA A 22 -23.13 20.94 -0.41
CA ALA A 22 -22.31 19.85 -0.90
C ALA A 22 -23.05 19.32 -2.12
N HIS A 23 -22.46 19.47 -3.31
CA HIS A 23 -22.92 18.68 -4.43
C HIS A 23 -22.76 17.27 -3.89
N ALA A 24 -23.88 16.62 -3.57
CA ALA A 24 -23.92 15.20 -3.45
C ALA A 24 -23.36 14.75 -4.79
N VAL A 25 -22.08 14.37 -4.78
CA VAL A 25 -21.50 13.65 -5.89
C VAL A 25 -22.41 12.44 -5.93
N ASP A 26 -23.30 12.40 -6.92
CA ASP A 26 -24.24 11.30 -7.08
C ASP A 26 -23.40 10.05 -6.92
N ALA A 27 -23.66 9.28 -5.85
CA ALA A 27 -22.96 8.06 -5.62
C ALA A 27 -23.27 7.21 -6.84
N VAL A 28 -22.29 7.06 -7.74
CA VAL A 28 -22.41 6.13 -8.86
C VAL A 28 -22.76 4.81 -8.20
N PRO A 29 -23.93 4.21 -8.48
CA PRO A 29 -24.23 2.90 -7.96
C PRO A 29 -23.22 1.97 -8.63
N ALA A 30 -22.13 1.68 -7.92
CA ALA A 30 -21.19 0.70 -8.36
C ALA A 30 -21.91 -0.64 -8.23
N ASP A 31 -22.46 -1.14 -9.33
CA ASP A 31 -22.73 -2.56 -9.42
C ASP A 31 -21.38 -3.25 -9.29
N ALA A 32 -21.08 -3.68 -8.05
CA ALA A 32 -19.86 -4.39 -7.69
C ALA A 32 -19.59 -5.57 -8.63
N GLY A 33 -20.66 -6.20 -9.12
CA GLY A 33 -20.59 -7.28 -10.09
C GLY A 33 -20.19 -6.82 -11.48
N ALA A 34 -20.60 -5.63 -11.91
CA ALA A 34 -20.29 -5.10 -13.23
C ALA A 34 -18.81 -4.76 -13.39
N LEU A 35 -18.19 -4.05 -12.43
CA LEU A 35 -16.76 -3.74 -12.50
C LEU A 35 -15.92 -5.02 -12.37
N ALA A 36 -16.21 -5.87 -11.39
CA ALA A 36 -15.50 -7.13 -11.20
C ALA A 36 -15.61 -8.04 -12.43
N GLY A 37 -16.81 -8.16 -13.03
CA GLY A 37 -17.03 -8.93 -14.25
C GLY A 37 -16.29 -8.37 -15.46
N LEU A 38 -16.28 -7.04 -15.62
CA LEU A 38 -15.55 -6.35 -16.68
C LEU A 38 -14.04 -6.57 -16.58
N LEU A 39 -13.49 -6.50 -15.37
CA LEU A 39 -12.06 -6.71 -15.11
C LEU A 39 -11.69 -8.20 -15.24
N ALA A 40 -12.52 -9.11 -14.76
CA ALA A 40 -12.34 -10.55 -14.94
C ALA A 40 -12.29 -10.93 -16.42
N ALA A 41 -13.16 -10.36 -17.26
CA ALA A 41 -13.12 -10.54 -18.71
C ALA A 41 -11.82 -10.01 -19.37
N ARG A 42 -11.08 -9.14 -18.69
CA ARG A 42 -9.76 -8.64 -19.09
C ARG A 42 -8.59 -9.37 -18.42
N GLY A 43 -8.86 -10.47 -17.72
CA GLY A 43 -7.85 -11.32 -17.09
C GLY A 43 -7.37 -10.81 -15.73
N TYR A 44 -8.17 -10.01 -15.03
CA TYR A 44 -7.89 -9.62 -13.65
C TYR A 44 -8.46 -10.64 -12.65
N ASP A 45 -7.66 -10.94 -11.64
CA ASP A 45 -8.07 -11.64 -10.45
C ASP A 45 -8.69 -10.65 -9.47
N THR A 46 -9.81 -11.03 -8.85
CA THR A 46 -10.53 -10.21 -7.87
C THR A 46 -10.23 -10.68 -6.46
N ILE A 47 -9.45 -9.90 -5.72
CA ILE A 47 -8.95 -10.25 -4.39
C ILE A 47 -9.73 -9.46 -3.33
N PRO A 48 -10.26 -10.10 -2.27
CA PRO A 48 -10.88 -9.39 -1.17
C PRO A 48 -9.84 -8.59 -0.36
N MET A 49 -10.14 -7.32 -0.13
CA MET A 49 -9.45 -6.48 0.84
C MET A 49 -10.27 -6.42 2.15
N HIS A 50 -9.61 -6.04 3.23
CA HIS A 50 -10.30 -5.72 4.48
C HIS A 50 -9.82 -4.36 5.02
N ARG A 51 -10.69 -3.69 5.77
CA ARG A 51 -10.31 -2.47 6.48
C ARG A 51 -9.39 -2.83 7.64
N TYR A 52 -8.31 -2.09 7.77
CA TYR A 52 -7.35 -2.22 8.85
C TYR A 52 -7.37 -0.97 9.71
N GLY A 53 -8.09 -1.08 10.84
CA GLY A 53 -8.51 0.08 11.61
C GLY A 53 -9.41 1.01 10.79
N ALA A 54 -9.37 2.31 11.12
CA ALA A 54 -10.26 3.30 10.49
C ALA A 54 -9.79 3.78 9.09
N ALA A 55 -8.51 3.64 8.76
CA ALA A 55 -7.89 4.39 7.66
C ALA A 55 -7.30 3.53 6.54
N HIS A 56 -6.80 2.33 6.85
CA HIS A 56 -6.00 1.56 5.91
C HIS A 56 -6.78 0.39 5.31
N LEU A 57 -6.31 -0.09 4.16
CA LEU A 57 -6.74 -1.33 3.52
C LEU A 57 -5.64 -2.37 3.67
N ALA A 58 -6.02 -3.62 3.81
CA ALA A 58 -5.11 -4.74 3.93
C ALA A 58 -5.57 -5.92 3.08
N VAL A 59 -4.60 -6.76 2.71
CA VAL A 59 -4.78 -7.95 1.90
C VAL A 59 -3.88 -9.08 2.42
N GLU A 60 -4.32 -10.32 2.26
CA GLU A 60 -3.47 -11.48 2.51
C GLU A 60 -2.52 -11.67 1.34
N VAL A 61 -1.22 -11.70 1.63
CA VAL A 61 -0.15 -11.98 0.66
C VAL A 61 0.58 -13.23 1.10
N ARG A 62 0.86 -14.13 0.16
CA ARG A 62 1.77 -15.25 0.35
C ARG A 62 3.13 -14.92 -0.25
N ILE A 63 4.17 -14.93 0.56
CA ILE A 63 5.56 -14.80 0.10
C ILE A 63 6.29 -16.10 0.45
N ASN A 64 6.87 -16.74 -0.56
CA ASN A 64 7.50 -18.06 -0.46
C ASN A 64 6.57 -19.10 0.20
N GLY A 65 5.27 -19.04 -0.12
CA GLY A 65 4.24 -19.93 0.43
C GLY A 65 3.71 -19.57 1.81
N VAL A 66 4.34 -18.60 2.50
CA VAL A 66 3.93 -18.15 3.84
C VAL A 66 2.94 -17.01 3.73
N ALA A 67 1.76 -17.14 4.33
CA ALA A 67 0.73 -16.10 4.35
C ALA A 67 1.05 -15.01 5.38
N GLY A 68 0.79 -13.75 5.03
CA GLY A 68 0.86 -12.60 5.94
C GLY A 68 -0.14 -11.52 5.58
N THR A 69 -0.36 -10.61 6.54
CA THR A 69 -1.24 -9.45 6.37
C THR A 69 -0.42 -8.25 5.93
N PHE A 70 -0.73 -7.71 4.75
CA PHE A 70 -0.03 -6.57 4.18
C PHE A 70 -0.98 -5.39 4.02
N LEU A 71 -0.55 -4.20 4.45
CA LEU A 71 -1.26 -2.97 4.11
C LEU A 71 -1.04 -2.62 2.65
N ILE A 72 -2.04 -2.06 2.00
CA ILE A 72 -1.88 -1.50 0.65
C ILE A 72 -1.42 -0.05 0.79
N ASP A 73 -0.25 0.27 0.24
CA ASP A 73 0.34 1.62 0.29
C ASP A 73 0.85 2.02 -1.10
N THR A 74 0.05 2.82 -1.80
CA THR A 74 0.42 3.36 -3.11
C THR A 74 1.55 4.39 -3.04
N GLY A 75 1.87 4.89 -1.84
CA GLY A 75 3.00 5.79 -1.58
C GLY A 75 4.32 5.06 -1.33
N ALA A 76 4.28 3.75 -1.06
CA ALA A 76 5.48 2.94 -0.90
C ALA A 76 6.00 2.50 -2.27
N GLY A 77 7.24 2.85 -2.62
CA GLY A 77 7.84 2.44 -3.90
C GLY A 77 8.15 0.94 -4.01
N ARG A 78 8.25 0.24 -2.87
CA ARG A 78 8.59 -1.19 -2.78
C ARG A 78 7.69 -1.91 -1.80
N THR A 79 7.43 -3.18 -2.07
CA THR A 79 6.77 -4.09 -1.15
C THR A 79 7.76 -4.55 -0.10
N VAL A 80 7.48 -4.22 1.17
CA VAL A 80 8.37 -4.50 2.31
C VAL A 80 7.72 -5.45 3.30
N ILE A 81 8.53 -6.31 3.89
CA ILE A 81 8.19 -7.22 4.97
C ILE A 81 8.84 -6.65 6.24
N ASP A 82 8.13 -6.72 7.37
CA ASP A 82 8.74 -6.38 8.65
C ASP A 82 9.97 -7.26 8.88
N ARG A 83 11.13 -6.63 9.14
CA ARG A 83 12.38 -7.33 9.46
C ARG A 83 12.21 -8.31 10.63
N ALA A 84 11.34 -8.01 11.60
CA ALA A 84 11.03 -8.93 12.69
C ALA A 84 10.39 -10.26 12.21
N ARG A 85 9.88 -10.31 10.98
CA ARG A 85 9.28 -11.48 10.32
C ARG A 85 10.19 -12.13 9.27
N GLN A 86 11.41 -11.61 9.06
CA GLN A 86 12.30 -12.08 7.99
C GLN A 86 12.53 -13.60 8.00
N ALA A 87 12.87 -14.18 9.15
CA ALA A 87 13.10 -15.62 9.28
C ALA A 87 11.90 -16.47 8.85
N ARG A 88 10.68 -15.95 9.01
CA ARG A 88 9.43 -16.63 8.64
C ARG A 88 9.24 -16.63 7.12
N PHE A 89 9.56 -15.54 6.43
CA PHE A 89 9.31 -15.36 5.00
C PHE A 89 10.50 -15.70 4.09
N ALA A 90 11.71 -15.85 4.65
CA ALA A 90 12.92 -16.05 3.87
C ALA A 90 13.15 -17.50 3.39
N ASP A 91 12.29 -18.47 3.75
CA ASP A 91 12.39 -19.87 3.29
C ASP A 91 13.79 -20.48 3.53
N GLY A 92 14.37 -20.21 4.71
CA GLY A 92 15.71 -20.67 5.10
C GLY A 92 16.88 -19.97 4.40
N ARG A 93 16.62 -19.00 3.52
CA ARG A 93 17.65 -18.24 2.80
C ARG A 93 18.08 -17.00 3.58
N GLN A 94 19.28 -16.51 3.27
CA GLN A 94 19.81 -15.26 3.81
C GLN A 94 19.45 -14.10 2.90
N ALA A 95 18.96 -13.01 3.50
CA ALA A 95 18.74 -11.75 2.79
C ALA A 95 20.06 -10.97 2.71
N ASP A 96 20.21 -10.19 1.64
CA ASP A 96 21.41 -9.41 1.38
C ASP A 96 21.21 -7.94 1.77
N ALA A 97 22.10 -7.43 2.62
CA ALA A 97 22.17 -6.03 3.04
C ALA A 97 23.10 -5.18 2.15
N SER A 98 23.88 -5.81 1.25
CA SER A 98 24.94 -5.16 0.49
C SER A 98 24.44 -4.26 -0.65
N GLY A 99 23.17 -4.39 -1.04
CA GLY A 99 22.54 -3.59 -2.11
C GLY A 99 22.39 -2.10 -1.80
N GLY A 100 22.70 -1.66 -0.56
CA GLY A 100 22.76 -0.24 -0.19
C GLY A 100 21.42 0.50 -0.28
N LEU A 101 20.30 -0.21 -0.46
CA LEU A 101 18.97 0.37 -0.53
C LEU A 101 18.59 0.94 0.85
N GLN A 102 18.07 2.17 0.82
CA GLN A 102 17.62 2.89 2.00
C GLN A 102 16.17 3.29 1.81
N ALA A 103 15.38 3.17 2.87
CA ALA A 103 14.02 3.69 2.86
C ALA A 103 14.05 5.23 2.83
N THR A 104 13.22 5.83 1.98
CA THR A 104 13.02 7.28 1.90
C THR A 104 11.54 7.57 2.07
N GLY A 105 11.17 8.45 3.00
CA GLY A 105 9.76 8.76 3.28
C GLY A 105 9.55 9.41 4.65
N ALA A 106 8.29 9.73 4.96
CA ALA A 106 7.90 10.35 6.23
C ALA A 106 8.17 9.41 7.42
N GLY A 107 9.34 9.57 8.04
CA GLY A 107 9.77 8.79 9.22
C GLY A 107 10.79 7.69 8.96
N ALA A 108 11.27 7.51 7.72
CA ALA A 108 12.12 6.37 7.35
C ALA A 108 13.59 6.72 7.08
N GLY A 109 14.04 7.93 7.40
CA GLY A 109 15.38 8.43 7.05
C GLY A 109 16.50 7.44 7.39
N ASN A 110 17.18 6.92 6.35
CA ASN A 110 18.33 6.00 6.41
C ASN A 110 18.07 4.63 7.08
N LEU A 111 16.86 4.09 6.99
CA LEU A 111 16.63 2.70 7.38
C LEU A 111 17.11 1.75 6.28
N ALA A 112 18.08 0.90 6.63
CA ALA A 112 18.62 -0.10 5.73
C ALA A 112 17.52 -1.07 5.26
N ILE A 113 17.53 -1.41 3.98
CA ILE A 113 16.67 -2.42 3.37
C ILE A 113 17.52 -3.63 3.02
N GLU A 114 17.15 -4.80 3.54
CA GLU A 114 17.70 -6.07 3.09
C GLU A 114 16.84 -6.63 1.95
N THR A 115 17.45 -7.38 1.03
CA THR A 115 16.77 -7.89 -0.16
C THR A 115 16.90 -9.39 -0.30
N LEU A 116 15.86 -10.03 -0.83
CA LEU A 116 15.84 -11.45 -1.14
C LEU A 116 15.25 -11.68 -2.54
N PRO A 117 16.08 -11.58 -3.60
CA PRO A 117 15.65 -11.78 -4.99
C PRO A 117 15.17 -13.21 -5.26
N GLY A 118 14.35 -13.44 -6.29
CA GLY A 118 13.84 -14.79 -6.59
C GLY A 118 12.97 -15.35 -5.46
N SER A 119 12.24 -14.46 -4.80
CA SER A 119 11.13 -14.82 -3.93
C SER A 119 9.87 -15.00 -4.79
N ARG A 120 8.91 -15.78 -4.31
CA ARG A 120 7.62 -15.97 -5.00
C ARG A 120 6.54 -15.25 -4.23
N LEU A 121 5.81 -14.36 -4.89
CA LEU A 121 4.67 -13.64 -4.31
C LEU A 121 3.36 -14.14 -4.92
N ALA A 122 2.36 -14.32 -4.07
CA ALA A 122 1.03 -14.75 -4.45
C ALA A 122 -0.04 -13.95 -3.70
N ILE A 123 -1.05 -13.45 -4.41
CA ILE A 123 -2.19 -12.72 -3.82
C ILE A 123 -3.46 -13.25 -4.49
N GLY A 124 -4.24 -14.08 -3.79
CA GLY A 124 -5.34 -14.82 -4.44
C GLY A 124 -4.78 -15.71 -5.56
N ASP A 125 -5.14 -15.43 -6.81
CA ASP A 125 -4.63 -16.11 -8.02
C ASP A 125 -3.51 -15.35 -8.74
N TYR A 126 -3.23 -14.10 -8.35
CA TYR A 126 -2.08 -13.34 -8.85
C TYR A 126 -0.77 -14.01 -8.41
N ARG A 127 0.17 -14.21 -9.33
CA ARG A 127 1.49 -14.81 -9.10
C ARG A 127 2.58 -13.93 -9.66
N ASP A 128 3.64 -13.77 -8.89
CA ASP A 128 4.89 -13.15 -9.32
C ASP A 128 6.07 -13.99 -8.82
N ASP A 129 6.61 -14.83 -9.69
CA ASP A 129 7.72 -15.74 -9.38
C ASP A 129 9.10 -15.06 -9.50
N ASP A 130 9.15 -13.83 -10.06
CA ASP A 130 10.35 -13.00 -10.18
C ASP A 130 10.39 -11.89 -9.11
N PHE A 131 9.63 -12.05 -8.03
CA PHE A 131 9.51 -11.06 -6.97
C PHE A 131 10.80 -10.94 -6.14
N THR A 132 11.12 -9.73 -5.71
CA THR A 132 12.20 -9.47 -4.74
C THR A 132 11.58 -9.03 -3.43
N ALA A 133 11.74 -9.83 -2.39
CA ALA A 133 11.30 -9.43 -1.06
C ALA A 133 12.26 -8.41 -0.46
N HIS A 134 11.72 -7.33 0.10
CA HIS A 134 12.48 -6.31 0.81
C HIS A 134 12.16 -6.40 2.30
N PHE A 135 13.17 -6.35 3.18
CA PHE A 135 12.97 -6.34 4.63
C PHE A 135 13.34 -4.98 5.20
N LEU A 136 12.42 -4.39 5.96
CA LEU A 136 12.56 -3.08 6.57
C LEU A 136 12.04 -3.14 8.00
N ALA A 137 12.70 -2.42 8.92
CA ALA A 137 12.23 -2.32 10.29
C ALA A 137 10.93 -1.49 10.32
N LEU A 138 9.81 -2.11 10.70
CA LEU A 138 8.51 -1.46 10.78
C LEU A 138 8.12 -1.09 12.23
N ASP A 139 9.09 -1.02 13.14
CA ASP A 139 8.87 -0.81 14.59
C ASP A 139 7.99 0.41 14.88
N HIS A 140 8.20 1.52 14.17
CA HIS A 140 7.40 2.74 14.32
C HIS A 140 5.93 2.55 13.92
N VAL A 141 5.67 1.76 12.88
CA VAL A 141 4.32 1.42 12.41
C VAL A 141 3.64 0.51 13.42
N THR A 142 4.34 -0.55 13.83
CA THR A 142 3.86 -1.52 14.82
C THR A 142 3.54 -0.85 16.16
N ALA A 143 4.36 0.08 16.62
CA ALA A 143 4.12 0.85 17.84
C ALA A 143 2.85 1.71 17.73
N ALA A 144 2.67 2.43 16.61
CA ALA A 144 1.48 3.25 16.38
C ALA A 144 0.19 2.42 16.30
N PHE A 145 0.26 1.21 15.75
CA PHE A 145 -0.87 0.28 15.70
C PHE A 145 -1.18 -0.31 17.07
N SER A 146 -0.15 -0.71 17.81
CA SER A 146 -0.30 -1.24 19.17
C SER A 146 -0.94 -0.21 20.11
N GLN A 147 -0.56 1.06 20.03
CA GLN A 147 -1.17 2.15 20.80
C GLN A 147 -2.67 2.33 20.52
N ARG A 148 -3.14 1.87 19.34
CA ARG A 148 -4.54 1.94 18.91
C ARG A 148 -5.27 0.60 19.08
N GLY A 149 -4.63 -0.41 19.69
CA GLY A 149 -5.19 -1.75 19.87
C GLY A 149 -5.39 -2.52 18.56
N LEU A 150 -4.68 -2.14 17.50
CA LEU A 150 -4.71 -2.87 16.24
C LEU A 150 -3.74 -4.06 16.28
N PRO A 151 -4.01 -5.14 15.51
CA PRO A 151 -3.05 -6.24 15.37
C PRO A 151 -1.69 -5.75 14.83
N THR A 152 -0.71 -6.65 14.78
CA THR A 152 0.51 -6.41 13.99
C THR A 152 0.26 -6.72 12.51
N ILE A 153 0.99 -6.07 11.62
CA ILE A 153 1.05 -6.42 10.19
C ILE A 153 2.34 -7.20 9.91
N ASP A 154 2.36 -7.94 8.80
CA ASP A 154 3.58 -8.61 8.32
C ASP A 154 4.36 -7.75 7.32
N GLY A 155 3.70 -6.77 6.68
CA GLY A 155 4.36 -5.89 5.72
C GLY A 155 3.45 -4.86 5.07
N VAL A 156 3.99 -4.24 4.03
CA VAL A 156 3.34 -3.22 3.18
C VAL A 156 3.49 -3.63 1.72
N LEU A 157 2.38 -3.69 1.00
CA LEU A 157 2.29 -3.93 -0.44
C LEU A 157 2.44 -2.59 -1.18
N GLY A 158 3.54 -2.45 -1.91
CA GLY A 158 3.95 -1.21 -2.56
C GLY A 158 3.74 -1.19 -4.07
N ALA A 159 4.16 -0.07 -4.67
CA ALA A 159 4.00 0.24 -6.08
C ALA A 159 4.68 -0.78 -7.03
N ASP A 160 5.76 -1.44 -6.61
CA ASP A 160 6.42 -2.47 -7.41
C ASP A 160 5.49 -3.64 -7.79
N VAL A 161 4.65 -4.09 -6.85
CA VAL A 161 3.65 -5.14 -7.10
C VAL A 161 2.36 -4.55 -7.67
N LEU A 162 1.91 -3.39 -7.15
CA LEU A 162 0.67 -2.76 -7.60
C LEU A 162 0.75 -2.33 -9.08
N ASP A 163 1.87 -1.75 -9.52
CA ASP A 163 2.08 -1.34 -10.90
C ASP A 163 2.25 -2.54 -11.83
N ARG A 164 3.08 -3.52 -11.42
CA ARG A 164 3.26 -4.78 -12.18
C ARG A 164 1.94 -5.53 -12.40
N GLY A 165 1.08 -5.54 -11.38
CA GLY A 165 -0.25 -6.14 -11.43
C GLY A 165 -1.32 -5.24 -12.06
N GLN A 166 -0.97 -4.05 -12.56
CA GLN A 166 -1.89 -3.06 -13.13
C GLN A 166 -3.09 -2.76 -12.21
N ALA A 167 -2.83 -2.59 -10.92
CA ALA A 167 -3.82 -2.66 -9.86
C ALA A 167 -5.00 -1.70 -10.03
N VAL A 168 -6.20 -2.22 -9.76
CA VAL A 168 -7.41 -1.40 -9.53
C VAL A 168 -7.86 -1.60 -8.09
N ILE A 169 -7.98 -0.51 -7.34
CA ILE A 169 -8.40 -0.52 -5.93
C ILE A 169 -9.85 -0.04 -5.84
N ASP A 170 -10.78 -0.97 -5.65
CA ASP A 170 -12.21 -0.71 -5.47
C ASP A 170 -12.52 -0.58 -3.96
N TYR A 171 -12.49 0.66 -3.47
CA TYR A 171 -12.79 0.99 -2.08
C TYR A 171 -14.23 0.66 -1.66
N PRO A 172 -15.28 1.02 -2.45
CA PRO A 172 -16.66 0.69 -2.11
C PRO A 172 -16.89 -0.80 -1.87
N ASN A 173 -16.31 -1.66 -2.72
CA ASN A 173 -16.53 -3.10 -2.66
C ASN A 173 -15.42 -3.88 -1.93
N LEU A 174 -14.41 -3.17 -1.44
CA LEU A 174 -13.21 -3.73 -0.81
C LEU A 174 -12.58 -4.82 -1.68
N ARG A 175 -12.37 -4.52 -2.97
CA ARG A 175 -11.68 -5.41 -3.91
C ARG A 175 -10.38 -4.80 -4.44
N LEU A 176 -9.33 -5.60 -4.43
CA LEU A 176 -8.11 -5.34 -5.17
C LEU A 176 -8.17 -6.20 -6.43
N HIS A 177 -8.08 -5.59 -7.59
CA HIS A 177 -7.97 -6.32 -8.84
C HIS A 177 -6.53 -6.27 -9.33
N LEU A 178 -5.93 -7.44 -9.55
CA LEU A 178 -4.59 -7.56 -10.10
C LEU A 178 -4.62 -8.44 -11.34
N ARG A 179 -3.77 -8.14 -12.30
CA ARG A 179 -3.56 -8.97 -13.49
C ARG A 179 -2.22 -9.64 -13.39
N ASN A 180 -2.17 -10.94 -13.68
CA ASN A 180 -0.90 -11.66 -13.73
C ASN A 180 0.05 -11.00 -14.75
N PRO A 181 1.34 -10.82 -14.40
CA PRO A 181 2.32 -10.34 -15.36
C PRO A 181 2.35 -11.31 -16.56
N ALA A 182 2.50 -10.77 -17.76
CA ALA A 182 2.70 -11.62 -18.94
C ALA A 182 3.93 -12.50 -18.69
N ALA A 183 3.86 -13.79 -19.08
CA ALA A 183 5.01 -14.68 -19.00
C ALA A 183 6.23 -13.99 -19.63
N PRO A 184 7.41 -14.03 -19.00
CA PRO A 184 8.59 -13.40 -19.57
C PRO A 184 8.76 -13.92 -20.99
N ALA A 185 8.86 -13.00 -21.96
CA ALA A 185 9.10 -13.36 -23.34
C ALA A 185 10.32 -14.27 -23.36
N ALA A 186 10.15 -15.52 -23.82
CA ALA A 186 11.23 -16.48 -23.91
C ALA A 186 12.40 -15.77 -24.62
N SER A 187 13.51 -15.63 -23.90
CA SER A 187 14.70 -14.97 -24.42
C SER A 187 15.10 -15.68 -25.70
N VAL A 188 14.88 -15.03 -26.84
CA VAL A 188 15.42 -15.46 -28.13
C VAL A 188 16.92 -15.32 -27.98
N SER A 189 17.59 -16.46 -27.86
CA SER A 189 19.04 -16.54 -27.95
C SER A 189 19.42 -16.17 -29.37
N HIS A 190 20.22 -15.11 -29.52
CA HIS A 190 21.01 -14.85 -30.72
C HIS A 190 22.43 -15.35 -30.49
#